data_AF-A0A3M2VPZ1-F1
#
_entry.id   AF-A0A3M2VPZ1-F1
#
_cell.length_a   1.000
_cell.length_b   1.000
_cell.length_c   1.000
_cell.angle_alpha   90.00
_cell.angle_beta   90.00
_cell.angle_gamma   90.00
#
_symmetry.space_group_name_H-M   'P 1'
#
loop_
_entity.id
_entity.type
_entity.pdbx_description
1 polymer ?
#
loop_
_entity_poly.entity_id
_entity_poly.type
_entity_poly.pdbx_seq_one_letter_code
_entity_poly.pdbx_strand_id
1 'polypeptide(L)'
;TKENIVKGVLHEKDRYVVLSEEEIRSAHPKSTQTIDIFAFVDSQQIPLQNIDTPYFLTPDKRGEKVYALLRETLVDTQKVALA
;
A
#
# COMPACT_ATOMS: atom_id res chain seq x y z
N THR A 1 22.63 22.08 -20.11
CA THR A 1 21.21 22.06 -19.71
C THR A 1 21.01 20.89 -18.77
N LYS A 2 20.26 21.03 -17.66
CA LYS A 2 20.00 19.96 -16.66
C LYS A 2 19.27 18.73 -17.23
N GLU A 3 18.96 18.74 -18.52
CA GLU A 3 18.15 17.77 -19.26
C GLU A 3 18.88 16.46 -19.62
N ASN A 4 20.21 16.37 -19.39
CA ASN A 4 21.02 15.20 -19.76
C ASN A 4 21.56 14.40 -18.55
N ILE A 5 21.05 14.63 -17.33
CA ILE A 5 21.50 13.90 -16.13
C ILE A 5 20.60 12.68 -15.92
N VAL A 6 21.05 11.51 -16.41
CA VAL A 6 20.41 10.21 -16.15
C VAL A 6 21.02 9.54 -14.92
N LYS A 7 20.18 9.12 -13.96
CA LYS A 7 20.62 8.36 -12.78
C LYS A 7 20.68 6.88 -13.14
N GLY A 8 21.85 6.40 -13.55
CA GLY A 8 22.08 4.97 -13.77
C GLY A 8 22.15 4.23 -12.43
N VAL A 9 21.35 3.16 -12.27
CA VAL A 9 21.45 2.23 -11.13
C VAL A 9 22.25 1.02 -11.59
N LEU A 10 23.30 0.67 -10.85
CA LEU A 10 24.16 -0.48 -11.17
C LEU A 10 23.37 -1.77 -10.89
N HIS A 11 23.08 -2.53 -11.94
CA HIS A 11 22.35 -3.79 -11.81
C HIS A 11 23.31 -4.97 -11.61
N GLU A 12 24.42 -5.00 -12.36
CA GLU A 12 25.54 -5.95 -12.22
C GLU A 12 26.86 -5.31 -12.70
N LYS A 13 28.02 -5.95 -12.45
CA LYS A 13 29.32 -5.50 -12.99
C LYS A 13 29.19 -5.24 -14.49
N ASP A 14 29.47 -4.01 -14.91
CA ASP A 14 29.45 -3.51 -16.28
C ASP A 14 28.08 -3.52 -17.00
N ARG A 15 26.95 -3.66 -16.28
CA ARG A 15 25.60 -3.47 -16.85
C ARG A 15 24.83 -2.37 -16.13
N TYR A 16 24.61 -1.27 -16.84
CA TYR A 16 23.81 -0.12 -16.40
C TYR A 16 22.42 -0.18 -17.02
N VAL A 17 21.38 -0.13 -16.20
CA VAL A 17 20.02 0.12 -16.66
C VAL A 17 19.75 1.62 -16.53
N VAL A 18 19.41 2.26 -17.65
CA VAL A 18 19.00 3.66 -17.66
C VAL A 18 17.52 3.70 -17.33
N LEU A 19 17.18 4.06 -16.09
CA LEU A 19 15.80 4.33 -15.68
C LEU A 19 15.51 5.80 -15.97
N SER A 20 14.55 6.04 -16.85
CA SER A 20 14.04 7.39 -17.10
C SER A 20 13.19 7.86 -15.91
N GLU A 21 13.09 9.18 -15.71
CA GLU A 21 12.19 9.73 -14.70
C GLU A 21 10.71 9.40 -14.94
N GLU A 22 10.35 9.11 -16.20
CA GLU A 22 9.00 8.71 -16.62
C GLU A 22 8.70 7.26 -16.22
N GLU A 23 9.63 6.34 -16.44
CA GLU A 23 9.52 4.96 -15.95
C GLU A 23 9.41 4.92 -14.42
N ILE A 24 10.24 5.71 -13.73
CA ILE A 24 10.17 5.85 -12.28
C ILE A 24 8.79 6.37 -11.87
N ARG A 25 8.27 7.42 -12.51
CA ARG A 25 6.92 7.96 -12.22
C ARG A 25 5.80 6.96 -12.54
N SER A 26 5.89 6.22 -13.63
CA SER A 26 4.89 5.22 -14.03
C SER A 26 4.84 4.01 -13.09
N ALA A 27 5.97 3.69 -12.46
CA ALA A 27 6.07 2.64 -11.45
C ALA A 27 5.46 3.05 -10.10
N HIS A 28 5.18 4.35 -9.89
CA HIS A 28 4.47 4.76 -8.67
C HIS A 28 3.04 4.24 -8.75
N PRO A 29 2.54 3.54 -7.72
CA PRO A 29 1.15 3.16 -7.67
C PRO A 29 0.30 4.43 -7.79
N LYS A 30 -0.75 4.36 -8.63
CA LYS A 30 -1.71 5.46 -8.75
C LYS A 30 -2.25 5.73 -7.34
N SER A 31 -2.05 6.96 -6.85
CA SER A 31 -2.62 7.38 -5.58
C SER A 31 -4.14 7.43 -5.72
N THR A 32 -4.80 6.31 -5.47
CA THR A 32 -6.25 6.28 -5.32
C THR A 32 -6.57 6.70 -3.88
N GLN A 33 -7.66 7.45 -3.69
CA GLN A 33 -8.18 7.75 -2.35
C GLN A 33 -9.03 6.58 -1.82
N THR A 34 -8.72 5.35 -2.23
CA THR A 34 -9.48 4.14 -1.91
C THR A 34 -8.59 3.15 -1.18
N ILE A 35 -9.17 2.45 -0.22
CA ILE A 35 -8.54 1.35 0.51
C ILE A 35 -9.14 0.06 -0.04
N ASP A 36 -8.37 -0.67 -0.84
CA ASP A 36 -8.84 -1.87 -1.54
C ASP A 36 -8.44 -3.12 -0.75
N ILE A 37 -9.41 -3.75 -0.08
CA ILE A 37 -9.16 -4.97 0.68
C ILE A 37 -8.89 -6.13 -0.26
N PHE A 38 -7.72 -6.76 -0.16
CA PHE A 38 -7.34 -7.90 -0.98
C PHE A 38 -7.35 -9.24 -0.23
N ALA A 39 -7.37 -9.23 1.11
CA ALA A 39 -7.48 -10.46 1.89
C ALA A 39 -8.02 -10.23 3.32
N PHE A 40 -8.55 -11.31 3.91
CA PHE A 40 -8.88 -11.40 5.33
C PHE A 40 -8.06 -12.52 5.97
N VAL A 41 -7.22 -12.17 6.94
CA VAL A 41 -6.30 -13.10 7.61
C VAL A 41 -6.59 -13.14 9.11
N ASP A 42 -6.18 -14.21 9.78
CA ASP A 42 -6.28 -14.26 11.25
C ASP A 42 -5.34 -13.21 11.85
N SER A 43 -5.79 -12.50 12.88
CA SER A 43 -5.02 -11.41 13.50
C SER A 43 -3.62 -11.82 13.95
N GLN A 44 -3.46 -13.07 14.39
CA GLN A 44 -2.18 -13.65 14.83
C GLN A 44 -1.18 -13.90 13.69
N GLN A 45 -1.62 -13.85 12.43
CA GLN A 45 -0.74 -14.03 11.27
C GLN A 45 0.06 -12.78 10.91
N ILE A 46 -0.21 -11.63 11.55
CA ILE A 46 0.52 -10.38 11.34
C ILE A 46 1.46 -10.12 12.54
N PRO A 47 2.78 -10.32 12.40
CA PRO A 47 3.73 -9.94 13.44
C PRO A 47 3.74 -8.42 13.67
N LEU A 48 3.89 -7.99 14.94
CA LEU A 48 3.94 -6.57 15.28
C LEU A 48 5.08 -5.80 14.59
N GLN A 49 6.14 -6.50 14.19
CA GLN A 49 7.29 -5.94 13.48
C GLN A 49 6.91 -5.39 12.09
N ASN A 50 5.78 -5.84 11.54
CA ASN A 50 5.24 -5.39 10.27
C ASN A 50 4.35 -4.12 10.40
N ILE A 51 4.15 -3.61 11.62
CA ILE A 51 3.37 -2.39 11.87
C ILE A 51 4.34 -1.25 12.13
N ASP A 52 4.35 -0.27 11.22
CA ASP A 52 5.20 0.92 11.34
C ASP A 52 4.47 2.04 12.12
N THR A 53 3.65 2.83 11.43
CA THR A 53 2.83 3.87 12.05
C THR A 53 1.34 3.53 11.90
N PRO A 54 0.61 3.29 13.00
CA PRO A 54 -0.82 3.01 12.94
C PRO A 54 -1.64 4.28 12.68
N TYR A 55 -2.68 4.17 11.86
CA TYR A 55 -3.63 5.25 11.57
C TYR A 55 -5.05 4.81 11.92
N PHE A 56 -5.86 5.75 12.39
CA PHE A 56 -7.29 5.52 12.61
C PHE A 56 -8.07 5.80 11.33
N LEU A 57 -9.03 4.92 11.03
CA LEU A 57 -9.94 5.06 9.91
C LEU A 57 -11.34 5.41 10.41
N THR A 58 -12.03 6.25 9.65
CA THR A 58 -13.44 6.60 9.85
C THR A 58 -14.17 6.50 8.51
N PRO A 59 -15.43 6.04 8.48
CA PRO A 59 -16.20 6.00 7.25
C PRO A 59 -16.53 7.41 6.74
N ASP A 60 -16.71 7.52 5.44
CA ASP A 60 -17.37 8.69 4.83
C ASP A 60 -18.87 8.72 5.17
N LYS A 61 -19.50 9.89 4.97
CA LYS A 61 -20.90 10.25 5.32
C LYS A 61 -22.02 9.33 4.76
N ARG A 62 -21.68 8.30 3.99
CA ARG A 62 -22.63 7.34 3.41
C ARG A 62 -22.20 5.89 3.63
N GLY A 63 -21.07 5.66 4.26
CA GLY A 63 -20.45 4.34 4.46
C GLY A 63 -20.60 3.80 5.88
N GLU A 64 -21.27 4.51 6.79
CA GLU A 64 -21.24 4.23 8.22
C GLU A 64 -21.76 2.83 8.56
N LYS A 65 -22.90 2.43 7.96
CA LYS A 65 -23.50 1.12 8.20
C LYS A 65 -22.63 -0.03 7.68
N VAL A 66 -22.07 0.13 6.47
CA VAL A 66 -21.23 -0.90 5.85
C VAL A 66 -19.91 -1.02 6.59
N TYR A 67 -19.32 0.10 6.99
CA TYR A 67 -18.12 0.13 7.82
C TYR A 67 -18.34 -0.53 9.18
N ALA A 68 -19.45 -0.21 9.86
CA ALA A 68 -19.80 -0.82 11.14
C ALA A 68 -19.96 -2.34 11.02
N LEU A 69 -20.69 -2.80 9.99
CA LEU A 69 -20.86 -4.22 9.72
C LEU A 69 -19.53 -4.94 9.47
N LEU A 70 -18.66 -4.36 8.64
CA LEU A 70 -17.34 -4.92 8.36
C LEU A 70 -16.50 -5.01 9.64
N ARG A 71 -16.44 -3.91 10.41
CA ARG A 71 -15.71 -3.85 11.67
C ARG A 71 -16.21 -4.91 12.66
N GLU A 72 -17.52 -5.03 12.85
CA GLU A 72 -18.12 -6.01 13.75
C GLU A 72 -17.83 -7.44 13.29
N THR A 73 -17.95 -7.71 11.99
CA THR A 73 -17.61 -9.02 11.41
C THR A 73 -16.15 -9.40 11.65
N LEU A 74 -15.21 -8.45 11.48
CA LEU A 74 -13.79 -8.68 11.74
C LEU A 74 -13.51 -9.00 13.22
N VAL A 75 -14.18 -8.28 14.12
CA VAL A 75 -14.08 -8.54 15.58
C VAL A 75 -14.62 -9.93 15.91
N ASP A 76 -15.82 -10.27 15.45
CA ASP A 76 -16.47 -11.55 15.78
C ASP A 76 -15.70 -12.75 15.20
N THR A 77 -15.10 -12.58 14.02
CA THR A 77 -14.31 -13.63 13.36
C THR A 77 -12.85 -13.65 13.77
N GLN A 78 -12.40 -12.70 14.61
CA GLN A 78 -11.00 -12.52 14.99
C GLN A 78 -10.03 -12.33 13.80
N LYS A 79 -10.54 -11.73 12.72
CA LYS A 79 -9.80 -11.48 11.48
C LYS A 79 -9.43 -10.01 11.32
N VAL A 80 -8.48 -9.77 10.43
CA VAL A 80 -8.07 -8.43 9.99
C VAL A 80 -8.12 -8.36 8.46
N ALA A 81 -8.43 -7.17 7.94
CA ALA A 81 -8.42 -6.90 6.51
C ALA A 81 -7.04 -6.38 6.09
N LEU A 82 -6.45 -6.98 5.05
CA LEU A 82 -5.26 -6.47 4.38
C LEU A 82 -5.70 -5.62 3.19
N ALA A 83 -5.20 -4.38 3.12
CA ALA A 83 -5.56 -3.39 2.13
C ALA A 83 -4.37 -2.49 1.76
#